data_AF-A0A4Q2J582-F1
#
_entry.id   AF-A0A4Q2J582-F1
#
_cell.length_a   1.000
_cell.length_b   1.000
_cell.length_c   1.000
_cell.angle_alpha   90.00
_cell.angle_beta   90.00
_cell.angle_gamma   90.00
#
_symmetry.space_group_name_H-M   'P 1'
#
loop_
_entity.id
_entity.type
_entity.pdbx_description
1 polymer ?
#
loop_
_entity_poly.entity_id
_entity_poly.type
_entity_poly.pdbx_seq_one_letter_code
_entity_poly.pdbx_strand_id
1 'polypeptide(L)'
;AIDGWRRRERYDERLAAIAHDLERERAEATDAAGGLPYDPDAIDDDVLRLVFVSCHPVLSREARVALTLRVVGGLTTEEIARAFLTPVSTVQQRIVRAKRTLGAAGVPFEVPPRDEFPERLGTVLGVLYLVFNEGHSASAGEDLMRPELSREALRLARVLAALVPREPEAHGLVALMELTAARFPARLDAHGDPVLLGDQDRRRWDRSAI
;
A
#
# COMPACT_ATOMS: atom_id res chain seq x y z
N ALA A 1 -4.50 -21.18 26.29
CA ALA A 1 -3.32 -21.69 25.54
C ALA A 1 -3.71 -22.47 24.27
N ILE A 2 -4.57 -23.50 24.38
CA ILE A 2 -4.97 -24.38 23.26
C ILE A 2 -5.74 -23.65 22.14
N ASP A 3 -6.58 -22.69 22.49
CA ASP A 3 -7.44 -21.99 21.52
C ASP A 3 -6.66 -21.08 20.54
N GLY A 4 -5.54 -20.50 21.00
CA GLY A 4 -4.64 -19.72 20.16
C GLY A 4 -3.74 -20.57 19.25
N TRP A 5 -3.53 -21.84 19.60
CA TRP A 5 -2.81 -22.80 18.74
C TRP A 5 -3.72 -23.26 17.59
N ARG A 6 -4.97 -23.66 17.90
CA ARG A 6 -5.96 -24.03 16.88
C ARG A 6 -6.29 -22.90 15.90
N ARG A 7 -6.28 -21.64 16.38
CA ARG A 7 -6.49 -20.48 15.50
C ARG A 7 -5.32 -20.26 14.55
N ARG A 8 -4.08 -20.49 15.00
CA ARG A 8 -2.88 -20.40 14.16
C ARG A 8 -2.82 -21.53 13.15
N GLU A 9 -3.06 -22.77 13.58
CA GLU A 9 -3.14 -23.93 12.70
C GLU A 9 -4.17 -23.73 11.57
N ARG A 10 -5.39 -23.29 11.90
CA ARG A 10 -6.41 -22.96 10.89
C ARG A 10 -6.04 -21.78 9.99
N TYR A 11 -5.25 -20.84 10.49
CA TYR A 11 -4.78 -19.71 9.69
C TYR A 11 -3.70 -20.18 8.70
N ASP A 12 -2.76 -21.00 9.16
CA ASP A 12 -1.67 -21.56 8.36
C ASP A 12 -2.22 -22.52 7.28
N GLU A 13 -3.19 -23.38 7.64
CA GLU A 13 -3.90 -24.24 6.69
C GLU A 13 -4.63 -23.41 5.61
N ARG A 14 -5.27 -22.32 6.02
CA ARG A 14 -5.98 -21.43 5.09
C ARG A 14 -5.02 -20.65 4.20
N LEU A 15 -3.88 -20.24 4.75
CA LEU A 15 -2.83 -19.56 4.00
C LEU A 15 -2.20 -20.50 2.96
N ALA A 16 -1.96 -21.76 3.32
CA ALA A 16 -1.45 -22.79 2.40
C ALA A 16 -2.45 -23.11 1.28
N ALA A 17 -3.75 -23.18 1.60
CA ALA A 17 -4.79 -23.38 0.60
C ALA A 17 -4.86 -22.19 -0.39
N ILE A 18 -4.81 -20.95 0.11
CA ILE A 18 -4.80 -19.74 -0.73
C ILE A 18 -3.54 -19.69 -1.61
N ALA A 19 -2.37 -20.04 -1.06
CA ALA A 19 -1.13 -20.09 -1.83
C ALA A 19 -1.22 -21.11 -2.98
N HIS A 20 -1.76 -22.30 -2.71
CA HIS A 20 -1.96 -23.33 -3.72
C HIS A 20 -3.01 -22.93 -4.77
N ASP A 21 -4.08 -22.24 -4.37
CA ASP A 21 -5.09 -21.74 -5.30
C ASP A 21 -4.49 -20.66 -6.22
N LEU A 22 -3.69 -19.73 -5.67
CA LEU A 22 -2.97 -18.71 -6.45
C LEU A 22 -1.94 -19.30 -7.40
N GLU A 23 -1.18 -20.32 -6.97
CA GLU A 23 -0.25 -21.04 -7.86
C GLU A 23 -0.98 -21.73 -9.01
N ARG A 24 -2.16 -22.30 -8.72
CA ARG A 24 -3.01 -22.94 -9.72
C ARG A 24 -3.63 -21.92 -10.68
N GLU A 25 -4.15 -20.81 -10.18
CA GLU A 25 -4.66 -19.70 -11.00
C GLU A 25 -3.57 -19.09 -11.87
N ARG A 26 -2.35 -18.95 -11.35
CA ARG A 26 -1.20 -18.45 -12.10
C ARG A 26 -0.77 -19.43 -13.19
N ALA A 27 -0.76 -20.73 -12.90
CA ALA A 27 -0.49 -21.77 -13.89
C ALA A 27 -1.59 -21.81 -14.97
N GLU A 28 -2.86 -21.76 -14.57
CA GLU A 28 -4.03 -21.69 -15.46
C GLU A 28 -4.03 -20.42 -16.31
N ALA A 29 -3.62 -19.27 -15.77
CA ALA A 29 -3.46 -18.01 -16.50
C ALA A 29 -2.29 -18.07 -17.48
N THR A 30 -1.19 -18.75 -17.13
CA THR A 30 -0.02 -18.94 -18.01
C THR A 30 -0.36 -19.90 -19.16
N ASP A 31 -1.13 -20.95 -18.89
CA ASP A 31 -1.61 -21.90 -19.91
C ASP A 31 -2.72 -21.30 -20.78
N ALA A 32 -3.63 -20.48 -20.21
CA ALA A 32 -4.65 -19.73 -20.95
C ALA A 32 -4.05 -18.58 -21.78
N ALA A 33 -2.89 -18.05 -21.38
CA ALA A 33 -2.13 -17.04 -22.13
C ALA A 33 -1.36 -17.60 -23.33
N GLY A 34 -1.67 -18.82 -23.79
CA GLY A 34 -1.18 -19.43 -25.04
C GLY A 34 -1.61 -18.69 -26.32
N GLY A 35 -1.35 -17.37 -26.40
CA GLY A 35 -1.58 -16.52 -27.57
C GLY A 35 -2.37 -15.22 -27.32
N LEU A 36 -2.74 -14.87 -26.08
CA LEU A 36 -3.40 -13.59 -25.81
C LEU A 36 -2.37 -12.44 -25.82
N PRO A 37 -2.67 -11.29 -26.48
CA PRO A 37 -1.79 -10.12 -26.42
C PRO A 37 -1.60 -9.68 -24.97
N TYR A 38 -0.36 -9.39 -24.58
CA TYR A 38 -0.05 -8.67 -23.34
C TYR A 38 -0.94 -7.43 -23.24
N ASP A 39 -1.80 -7.39 -22.22
CA ASP A 39 -2.64 -6.22 -21.94
C ASP A 39 -1.82 -5.25 -21.07
N PRO A 40 -1.33 -4.12 -21.63
CA PRO A 40 -0.60 -3.12 -20.87
C PRO A 40 -1.47 -2.41 -19.81
N ASP A 41 -2.79 -2.66 -19.82
CA ASP A 41 -3.76 -2.07 -18.90
C ASP A 41 -4.10 -2.99 -17.72
N ALA A 42 -3.70 -4.27 -17.80
CA ALA A 42 -3.80 -5.20 -16.67
C ALA A 42 -2.74 -4.87 -15.61
N ILE A 43 -3.20 -4.47 -14.43
CA ILE A 43 -2.33 -4.43 -13.25
C ILE A 43 -2.27 -5.85 -12.69
N ASP A 44 -1.16 -6.55 -12.94
CA ASP A 44 -0.83 -7.86 -12.34
C ASP A 44 -0.56 -7.78 -10.82
N ASP A 45 -0.73 -6.59 -10.24
CA ASP A 45 -0.52 -6.29 -8.84
C ASP A 45 -1.85 -6.16 -8.08
N ASP A 46 -2.21 -7.23 -7.37
CA ASP A 46 -3.41 -7.30 -6.54
C ASP A 46 -3.47 -6.22 -5.46
N VAL A 47 -2.31 -5.75 -4.98
CA VAL A 47 -2.24 -4.71 -3.95
C VAL A 47 -2.59 -3.36 -4.56
N LEU A 48 -2.08 -3.05 -5.77
CA LEU A 48 -2.46 -1.82 -6.48
C LEU A 48 -3.93 -1.85 -6.92
N ARG A 49 -4.46 -3.00 -7.35
CA ARG A 49 -5.92 -3.19 -7.57
C ARG A 49 -6.71 -2.81 -6.33
N LEU A 50 -6.30 -3.32 -5.17
CA LEU A 50 -6.94 -3.03 -3.90
C LEU A 50 -6.84 -1.54 -3.52
N VAL A 51 -5.74 -0.86 -3.84
CA VAL A 51 -5.62 0.61 -3.69
C VAL A 51 -6.67 1.33 -4.54
N PHE A 52 -6.85 0.95 -5.81
CA PHE A 52 -7.87 1.56 -6.67
C PHE A 52 -9.30 1.32 -6.17
N VAL A 53 -9.61 0.10 -5.72
CA VAL A 53 -10.91 -0.26 -5.14
C VAL A 53 -11.18 0.52 -3.86
N SER A 54 -10.18 0.65 -2.97
CA SER A 54 -10.31 1.41 -1.74
C SER A 54 -10.35 2.93 -1.97
N CYS A 55 -9.88 3.41 -3.12
CA CYS A 55 -9.97 4.82 -3.55
C CYS A 55 -11.24 5.15 -4.38
N HIS A 56 -12.24 4.28 -4.40
CA HIS A 56 -13.45 4.45 -5.23
C HIS A 56 -14.24 5.74 -4.95
N PRO A 57 -14.76 6.44 -5.98
CA PRO A 57 -15.46 7.72 -5.85
C PRO A 57 -16.66 7.72 -4.90
N VAL A 58 -17.37 6.58 -4.82
CA VAL A 58 -18.50 6.33 -3.91
C VAL A 58 -18.17 6.54 -2.42
N LEU A 59 -16.89 6.46 -2.04
CA LEU A 59 -16.43 6.68 -0.68
C LEU A 59 -16.06 8.14 -0.47
N SER A 60 -16.30 8.66 0.75
CA SER A 60 -15.73 9.96 1.14
C SER A 60 -14.21 9.90 1.16
N ARG A 61 -13.54 11.03 0.97
CA ARG A 61 -12.06 11.11 0.99
C ARG A 61 -11.46 10.48 2.24
N GLU A 62 -12.02 10.78 3.41
CA GLU A 62 -11.57 10.19 4.68
C GLU A 62 -11.75 8.67 4.72
N ALA A 63 -12.85 8.16 4.17
CA ALA A 63 -13.12 6.72 4.11
C ALA A 63 -12.15 6.01 3.16
N ARG A 64 -11.81 6.62 2.01
CA ARG A 64 -10.81 6.09 1.08
C ARG A 64 -9.45 5.95 1.77
N VAL A 65 -8.99 7.02 2.42
CA VAL A 65 -7.70 7.02 3.12
C VAL A 65 -7.69 6.00 4.26
N ALA A 66 -8.69 6.01 5.14
CA ALA A 66 -8.75 5.10 6.28
C ALA A 66 -8.84 3.61 5.86
N LEU A 67 -9.64 3.31 4.83
CA LEU A 67 -9.76 1.95 4.31
C LEU A 67 -8.44 1.49 3.68
N THR A 68 -7.78 2.33 2.90
CA THR A 68 -6.53 1.94 2.24
C THR A 68 -5.40 1.76 3.23
N LEU A 69 -5.24 2.66 4.21
CA LEU A 69 -4.27 2.48 5.29
C LEU A 69 -4.49 1.17 6.07
N ARG A 70 -5.75 0.77 6.27
CA ARG A 70 -6.07 -0.47 6.98
C ARG A 70 -5.75 -1.72 6.15
N VAL A 71 -6.16 -1.73 4.87
CA VAL A 71 -6.14 -2.96 4.07
C VAL A 71 -4.83 -3.09 3.29
N VAL A 72 -4.25 -1.99 2.80
CA VAL A 72 -2.99 -1.97 2.05
C VAL A 72 -1.83 -1.61 2.95
N GLY A 73 -1.95 -0.56 3.76
CA GLY A 73 -0.89 -0.13 4.67
C GLY A 73 -0.69 -1.07 5.88
N GLY A 74 -1.65 -1.94 6.17
CA GLY A 74 -1.60 -2.85 7.31
C GLY A 74 -1.72 -2.16 8.68
N LEU A 75 -2.06 -0.87 8.73
CA LEU A 75 -2.16 -0.12 9.98
C LEU A 75 -3.32 -0.65 10.84
N THR A 76 -3.11 -0.67 12.15
CA THR A 76 -4.14 -0.88 13.18
C THR A 76 -5.14 0.27 13.19
N THR A 77 -6.31 0.03 13.78
CA THR A 77 -7.32 1.10 13.81
C THR A 77 -6.89 2.24 14.75
N GLU A 78 -6.12 1.90 15.76
CA GLU A 78 -5.48 2.77 16.72
C GLU A 78 -4.44 3.68 16.06
N GLU A 79 -3.58 3.14 15.21
CA GLU A 79 -2.63 3.92 14.40
C GLU A 79 -3.36 4.89 13.47
N ILE A 80 -4.39 4.41 12.76
CA ILE A 80 -5.18 5.27 11.87
C ILE A 80 -5.91 6.35 12.68
N ALA A 81 -6.44 6.03 13.86
CA ALA A 81 -7.08 7.00 14.75
C ALA A 81 -6.15 8.12 15.20
N ARG A 82 -4.89 7.79 15.53
CA ARG A 82 -3.85 8.77 15.84
C ARG A 82 -3.53 9.64 14.63
N ALA A 83 -3.34 9.05 13.45
CA ALA A 83 -3.08 9.78 12.21
C ALA A 83 -4.21 10.75 11.84
N PHE A 84 -5.47 10.38 12.13
CA PHE A 84 -6.65 11.21 11.89
C PHE A 84 -6.98 12.18 13.03
N LEU A 85 -6.31 12.07 14.18
CA LEU A 85 -6.67 12.77 15.42
C LEU A 85 -8.16 12.60 15.78
N THR A 86 -8.69 11.38 15.64
CA THR A 86 -10.10 11.05 15.93
C THR A 86 -10.20 9.85 16.87
N PRO A 87 -11.33 9.65 17.56
CA PRO A 87 -11.54 8.46 18.39
C PRO A 87 -11.42 7.16 17.58
N VAL A 88 -10.86 6.11 18.21
CA VAL A 88 -10.71 4.78 17.58
C VAL A 88 -12.05 4.24 17.07
N SER A 89 -13.13 4.42 17.84
CA SER A 89 -14.48 4.01 17.45
C SER A 89 -14.98 4.71 16.19
N THR A 90 -14.63 5.98 15.97
CA THR A 90 -14.96 6.74 14.76
C THR A 90 -14.27 6.13 13.54
N VAL A 91 -12.98 5.79 13.65
CA VAL A 91 -12.25 5.15 12.55
C VAL A 91 -12.76 3.74 12.27
N GLN A 92 -13.03 2.94 13.31
CA GLN A 92 -13.61 1.60 13.16
C GLN A 92 -14.94 1.66 12.38
N GLN A 93 -15.86 2.55 12.80
CA GLN A 93 -17.13 2.75 12.10
C GLN A 93 -16.93 3.24 10.66
N ARG A 94 -15.98 4.15 10.43
CA ARG A 94 -15.63 4.65 9.10
C ARG A 94 -15.19 3.51 8.18
N ILE A 95 -14.31 2.63 8.63
CA ILE A 95 -13.83 1.47 7.86
C ILE A 95 -14.96 0.48 7.58
N VAL A 96 -15.79 0.15 8.58
CA VAL A 96 -16.92 -0.77 8.40
C VAL A 96 -17.93 -0.21 7.39
N ARG A 97 -18.28 1.08 7.51
CA ARG A 97 -19.18 1.75 6.55
C ARG A 97 -18.58 1.77 5.16
N ALA A 98 -17.29 2.07 5.02
CA ALA A 98 -16.63 2.07 3.72
C ALA A 98 -16.72 0.71 3.01
N LYS A 99 -16.42 -0.39 3.72
CA LYS A 99 -16.56 -1.76 3.18
C LYS A 99 -18.00 -2.07 2.76
N ARG A 100 -18.98 -1.67 3.57
CA ARG A 100 -20.41 -1.85 3.26
C ARG A 100 -20.83 -1.03 2.03
N THR A 101 -20.35 0.20 1.91
CA THR A 101 -20.65 1.07 0.75
C THR A 101 -20.07 0.49 -0.53
N LEU A 102 -18.82 0.01 -0.52
CA LEU A 102 -18.23 -0.68 -1.69
C LEU A 102 -19.04 -1.92 -2.09
N GLY A 103 -19.40 -2.77 -1.11
CA GLY A 103 -20.19 -3.97 -1.37
C GLY A 103 -21.60 -3.66 -1.89
N ALA A 104 -22.26 -2.63 -1.35
CA ALA A 104 -23.59 -2.20 -1.81
C ALA A 104 -23.57 -1.59 -3.22
N ALA A 105 -22.47 -0.95 -3.60
CA ALA A 105 -22.28 -0.41 -4.95
C ALA A 105 -21.83 -1.47 -5.97
N GLY A 106 -21.56 -2.71 -5.53
CA GLY A 106 -21.12 -3.79 -6.42
C GLY A 106 -19.78 -3.49 -7.10
N VAL A 107 -18.88 -2.75 -6.42
CA VAL A 107 -17.59 -2.36 -7.00
C VAL A 107 -16.77 -3.62 -7.31
N PRO A 108 -16.42 -3.87 -8.59
CA PRO A 108 -15.61 -5.03 -8.95
C PRO A 108 -14.23 -4.91 -8.32
N PHE A 109 -13.65 -6.05 -7.95
CA PHE A 109 -12.28 -6.11 -7.45
C PHE A 109 -11.29 -6.07 -8.62
N GLU A 110 -11.41 -5.07 -9.49
CA GLU A 110 -10.65 -4.95 -10.74
C GLU A 110 -10.04 -3.55 -10.84
N VAL A 111 -9.02 -3.43 -11.67
CA VAL A 111 -8.48 -2.12 -12.05
C VAL A 111 -9.56 -1.39 -12.83
N PRO A 112 -9.90 -0.14 -12.49
CA PRO A 112 -10.84 0.61 -13.30
C PRO A 112 -10.22 0.90 -14.69
N PRO A 113 -11.03 1.07 -15.73
CA PRO A 113 -10.50 1.45 -17.04
C PRO A 113 -9.83 2.83 -16.98
N ARG A 114 -8.91 3.11 -17.92
CA ARG A 114 -8.04 4.31 -17.89
C ARG A 114 -8.80 5.64 -17.84
N ASP A 115 -10.00 5.69 -18.41
CA ASP A 115 -10.87 6.87 -18.40
C ASP A 115 -11.41 7.20 -17.01
N GLU A 116 -11.45 6.23 -16.08
CA GLU A 116 -11.80 6.44 -14.67
C GLU A 116 -10.61 6.84 -13.79
N PHE A 117 -9.38 6.75 -14.29
CA PHE A 117 -8.18 7.09 -13.52
C PHE A 117 -8.19 8.55 -13.01
N PRO A 118 -8.52 9.57 -13.82
CA PRO A 118 -8.44 10.96 -13.37
C PRO A 118 -9.23 11.26 -12.09
N GLU A 119 -10.40 10.62 -11.90
CA GLU A 119 -11.23 10.81 -10.71
C GLU A 119 -10.64 10.19 -9.44
N ARG A 120 -9.76 9.19 -9.60
CA ARG A 120 -9.21 8.37 -8.51
C ARG A 120 -7.75 8.70 -8.22
N LEU A 121 -6.99 9.10 -9.24
CA LEU A 121 -5.53 9.20 -9.22
C LEU A 121 -5.02 10.11 -8.11
N GLY A 122 -5.61 11.29 -7.93
CA GLY A 122 -5.22 12.20 -6.84
C GLY A 122 -5.37 11.57 -5.44
N THR A 123 -6.41 10.74 -5.24
CA THR A 123 -6.56 10.00 -3.97
C THR A 123 -5.53 8.88 -3.85
N VAL A 124 -5.32 8.12 -4.93
CA VAL A 124 -4.33 7.03 -4.97
C VAL A 124 -2.93 7.56 -4.64
N LEU A 125 -2.50 8.63 -5.30
CA LEU A 125 -1.20 9.28 -5.05
C LEU A 125 -1.06 9.75 -3.59
N GLY A 126 -2.08 10.42 -3.07
CA GLY A 126 -2.08 10.88 -1.68
C GLY A 126 -2.00 9.74 -0.68
N VAL A 127 -2.70 8.63 -0.94
CA VAL A 127 -2.67 7.45 -0.08
C VAL A 127 -1.33 6.74 -0.13
N LEU A 128 -0.76 6.54 -1.32
CA LEU A 128 0.58 5.95 -1.46
C LEU A 128 1.62 6.78 -0.71
N TYR A 129 1.54 8.10 -0.79
CA TYR A 129 2.43 8.98 -0.03
C TYR A 129 2.21 8.88 1.49
N LEU A 130 0.96 8.72 1.95
CA LEU A 130 0.68 8.53 3.37
C LEU A 130 1.23 7.20 3.89
N VAL A 131 1.07 6.10 3.15
CA VAL A 131 1.66 4.80 3.50
C VAL A 131 3.18 4.91 3.52
N PHE A 132 3.77 5.60 2.55
CA PHE A 132 5.21 5.86 2.52
C PHE A 132 5.68 6.64 3.75
N ASN A 133 4.97 7.69 4.13
CA ASN A 133 5.32 8.51 5.29
C ASN A 133 5.20 7.75 6.61
N GLU A 134 4.20 6.88 6.75
CA GLU A 134 4.08 6.00 7.91
C GLU A 134 5.30 5.07 8.03
N GLY A 135 5.80 4.55 6.91
CA GLY A 135 7.05 3.77 6.92
C GLY A 135 8.28 4.64 7.18
N HIS A 136 8.28 5.89 6.72
CA HIS A 136 9.39 6.81 6.85
C HIS A 136 9.57 7.29 8.29
N SER A 137 8.48 7.61 8.97
CA SER A 137 8.46 8.07 10.35
C SER A 137 7.28 7.38 11.02
N ALA A 138 7.55 6.25 11.65
CA ALA A 138 6.51 5.45 12.27
C ALA A 138 5.78 6.28 13.32
N SER A 139 4.46 6.38 13.19
CA SER A 139 3.62 7.14 14.12
C SER A 139 3.39 6.38 15.44
N ALA A 140 3.74 5.10 15.46
CA ALA A 140 3.61 4.19 16.59
C ALA A 140 4.51 2.97 16.45
N GLY A 141 4.61 2.21 17.55
CA GLY A 141 5.49 1.04 17.65
C GLY A 141 6.81 1.40 18.35
N GLU A 142 7.67 0.40 18.48
CA GLU A 142 9.00 0.55 19.08
C GLU A 142 10.03 1.07 18.06
N ASP A 143 9.81 0.80 16.77
CA ASP A 143 10.68 1.23 15.69
C ASP A 143 10.38 2.68 15.27
N LEU A 144 11.42 3.51 15.09
CA LEU A 144 11.29 4.88 14.57
C LEU A 144 10.98 4.93 13.07
N MET A 145 11.28 3.85 12.35
CA MET A 145 11.04 3.70 10.91
C MET A 145 10.57 2.27 10.61
N ARG A 146 9.75 2.12 9.59
CA ARG A 146 9.36 0.82 9.00
C ARG A 146 9.75 0.81 7.52
N PRO A 147 11.05 0.68 7.18
CA PRO A 147 11.55 0.84 5.82
C PRO A 147 10.86 -0.05 4.79
N GLU A 148 10.48 -1.27 5.18
CA GLU A 148 9.78 -2.20 4.28
C GLU A 148 8.41 -1.66 3.84
N LEU A 149 7.68 -0.99 4.73
CA LEU A 149 6.39 -0.37 4.38
C LEU A 149 6.57 0.78 3.38
N SER A 150 7.59 1.61 3.58
CA SER A 150 7.92 2.67 2.62
C SER A 150 8.39 2.12 1.28
N ARG A 151 9.21 1.06 1.28
CA ARG A 151 9.67 0.42 0.03
C ARG A 151 8.51 -0.19 -0.73
N GLU A 152 7.54 -0.78 -0.04
CA GLU A 152 6.34 -1.32 -0.68
C GLU A 152 5.47 -0.21 -1.28
N ALA A 153 5.25 0.89 -0.55
CA ALA A 153 4.57 2.07 -1.11
C ALA A 153 5.29 2.63 -2.35
N LEU A 154 6.64 2.65 -2.33
CA LEU A 154 7.45 3.07 -3.47
C LEU A 154 7.35 2.12 -4.65
N ARG A 155 7.34 0.81 -4.40
CA ARG A 155 7.12 -0.20 -5.44
C ARG A 155 5.77 0.02 -6.13
N LEU A 156 4.70 0.21 -5.35
CA LEU A 156 3.35 0.51 -5.88
C LEU A 156 3.31 1.83 -6.66
N ALA A 157 4.00 2.87 -6.18
CA ALA A 157 4.09 4.15 -6.88
C ALA A 157 4.83 4.01 -8.23
N ARG A 158 5.88 3.18 -8.32
CA ARG A 158 6.57 2.87 -9.59
C ARG A 158 5.66 2.14 -10.57
N VAL A 159 4.90 1.15 -10.10
CA VAL A 159 3.92 0.44 -10.93
C VAL A 159 2.86 1.42 -11.44
N LEU A 160 2.34 2.29 -10.57
CA LEU A 160 1.40 3.34 -10.96
C LEU A 160 1.99 4.28 -12.01
N ALA A 161 3.21 4.77 -11.83
CA ALA A 161 3.87 5.66 -12.79
C ALA A 161 4.09 4.99 -14.16
N ALA A 162 4.36 3.68 -14.18
CA ALA A 162 4.45 2.91 -15.42
C ALA A 162 3.07 2.79 -16.12
N LEU A 163 2.00 2.65 -15.35
CA LEU A 163 0.64 2.60 -15.88
C LEU A 163 0.16 3.96 -16.38
N VAL A 164 0.54 5.07 -15.76
CA VAL A 164 0.18 6.42 -16.19
C VAL A 164 1.40 7.22 -16.68
N PRO A 165 2.04 6.81 -17.78
CA PRO A 165 3.33 7.38 -18.19
C PRO A 165 3.26 8.87 -18.53
N ARG A 166 2.07 9.38 -18.83
CA ARG A 166 1.82 10.80 -19.15
C ARG A 166 1.47 11.66 -17.94
N GLU A 167 1.27 11.08 -16.74
CA GLU A 167 0.87 11.85 -15.56
C GLU A 167 2.08 12.30 -14.74
N PRO A 168 2.43 13.60 -14.77
CA PRO A 168 3.64 14.09 -14.14
C PRO A 168 3.62 13.96 -12.61
N GLU A 169 2.45 14.04 -11.97
CA GLU A 169 2.31 13.88 -10.52
C GLU A 169 2.70 12.47 -10.05
N ALA A 170 2.47 11.43 -10.86
CA ALA A 170 2.88 10.07 -10.52
C ALA A 170 4.41 9.94 -10.51
N HIS A 171 5.08 10.47 -11.53
CA HIS A 171 6.54 10.50 -11.60
C HIS A 171 7.16 11.38 -10.51
N GLY A 172 6.55 12.54 -10.24
CA GLY A 172 6.96 13.44 -9.16
C GLY A 172 6.86 12.78 -7.78
N LEU A 173 5.79 12.01 -7.54
CA LEU A 173 5.63 11.24 -6.31
C LEU A 173 6.73 10.18 -6.16
N VAL A 174 7.01 9.41 -7.23
CA VAL A 174 8.10 8.42 -7.21
C VAL A 174 9.42 9.11 -6.90
N ALA A 175 9.79 10.18 -7.63
CA ALA A 175 11.03 10.90 -7.40
C ALA A 175 11.17 11.42 -5.95
N LEU A 176 10.09 11.99 -5.39
CA LEU A 176 10.06 12.43 -3.99
C LEU A 176 10.33 11.27 -3.01
N MET A 177 9.67 10.14 -3.24
CA MET A 177 9.79 8.96 -2.39
C MET A 177 11.16 8.29 -2.53
N GLU A 178 11.73 8.19 -3.72
CA GLU A 178 13.09 7.71 -3.98
C GLU A 178 14.14 8.54 -3.24
N LEU A 179 14.13 9.86 -3.44
CA LEU A 179 15.08 10.77 -2.79
C LEU A 179 14.97 10.72 -1.26
N THR A 180 13.76 10.46 -0.77
CA THR A 180 13.52 10.29 0.67
C THR A 180 14.02 8.93 1.16
N ALA A 181 13.75 7.86 0.43
CA ALA A 181 14.17 6.49 0.71
C ALA A 181 15.68 6.30 0.62
N ALA A 182 16.35 7.04 -0.27
CA ALA A 182 17.79 7.01 -0.47
C ALA A 182 18.58 7.24 0.82
N ARG A 183 17.99 7.98 1.76
CA ARG A 183 18.62 8.33 3.04
C ARG A 183 18.40 7.28 4.12
N PHE A 184 17.48 6.33 3.97
CA PHE A 184 17.10 5.39 5.02
C PHE A 184 18.28 4.66 5.66
N PRO A 185 19.29 4.18 4.91
CA PRO A 185 20.41 3.49 5.51
C PRO A 185 21.30 4.39 6.37
N ALA A 186 21.13 5.72 6.34
CA ALA A 186 21.90 6.68 7.13
C ALA A 186 21.09 7.36 8.25
N ARG A 187 19.78 7.08 8.38
CA ARG A 187 18.90 7.77 9.34
C ARG A 187 18.98 7.23 10.76
N LEU A 188 19.43 6.00 10.92
CA LEU A 188 19.65 5.38 12.23
C LEU A 188 21.11 4.96 12.35
N ASP A 189 21.64 5.09 13.56
CA ASP A 189 22.97 4.58 13.90
C ASP A 189 22.93 3.07 14.22
N ALA A 190 24.04 2.52 14.71
CA ALA A 190 24.15 1.11 15.06
C ALA A 190 23.31 0.71 16.29
N HIS A 191 22.87 1.69 17.09
CA HIS A 191 22.04 1.51 18.28
C HIS A 191 20.55 1.69 17.97
N GLY A 192 20.21 2.10 16.75
CA GLY A 192 18.83 2.40 16.35
C GLY A 192 18.41 3.83 16.68
N ASP A 193 19.35 4.70 17.08
CA ASP A 193 19.07 6.08 17.44
C ASP A 193 19.01 6.98 16.19
N PRO A 194 18.17 8.03 16.20
CA PRO A 194 18.00 8.91 15.05
C PRO A 194 19.24 9.79 14.82
N VAL A 195 19.71 9.80 13.57
CA VAL A 195 20.83 10.65 13.11
C VAL A 195 20.29 11.89 12.43
N LEU A 196 20.66 13.07 12.94
CA LEU A 196 20.30 14.36 12.37
C LEU A 196 20.81 14.48 10.93
N LEU A 197 20.05 15.18 10.07
CA LEU A 197 20.36 15.27 8.64
C LEU A 197 21.78 15.76 8.33
N GLY A 198 22.32 16.68 9.15
CA GLY A 198 23.68 17.21 9.00
C GLY A 198 24.78 16.19 9.31
N ASP A 199 24.49 15.22 10.16
CA ASP A 199 25.44 14.23 10.69
C ASP A 199 25.35 12.88 9.95
N GLN A 200 24.40 12.73 9.02
CA GLN A 200 24.24 11.51 8.23
C GLN A 200 25.45 11.30 7.30
N ASP A 201 26.06 10.11 7.38
CA ASP A 201 27.10 9.71 6.43
C ASP A 201 26.49 9.52 5.02
N ARG A 202 26.72 10.51 4.15
CA ARG A 202 26.22 10.52 2.76
C ARG A 202 26.81 9.41 1.87
N ARG A 203 27.82 8.68 2.35
CA ARG A 203 28.32 7.48 1.66
C ARG A 203 27.38 6.29 1.86
N ARG A 204 26.56 6.31 2.92
CA ARG A 204 25.52 5.30 3.20
C ARG A 204 24.22 5.58 2.45
N TRP A 205 24.10 6.70 1.74
CA TRP A 205 22.91 6.96 0.93
C TRP A 205 22.88 6.00 -0.26
N ASP A 206 21.69 5.49 -0.56
CA ASP A 206 21.47 4.67 -1.75
C ASP A 206 21.60 5.55 -2.99
N ARG A 207 22.71 5.36 -3.71
CA ARG A 207 23.03 6.11 -4.92
C ARG A 207 22.20 5.68 -6.12
N SER A 208 21.57 4.51 -6.08
CA SER A 208 20.71 4.06 -7.19
C SER A 208 19.36 4.80 -7.23
N ALA A 209 18.97 5.41 -6.11
CA ALA A 209 17.75 6.18 -5.95
C ALA A 209 17.94 7.71 -6.11
N ILE A 210 19.13 8.16 -6.55
CA ILE A 210 19.52 9.58 -6.72
C ILE A 210 19.99 9.79 -8.17
#